data_AF-A0A6L6LCH4-F1
#
_entry.id   AF-A0A6L6LCH4-F1
#
_cell.length_a   1.000
_cell.length_b   1.000
_cell.length_c   1.000
_cell.angle_alpha   90.00
_cell.angle_beta   90.00
_cell.angle_gamma   90.00
#
_symmetry.space_group_name_H-M   'P 1'
#
loop_
_entity.id
_entity.type
_entity.pdbx_description
1 polymer ?
#
loop_
_entity_poly.entity_id
_entity_poly.type
_entity_poly.pdbx_seq_one_letter_code
_entity_poly.pdbx_strand_id
1 'polypeptide(L)' 'MKPTNLEWEDVSKFEEIKGYGQHVWRHHEKYFFVTDEGGIAEQRVVYELPLELFQSPYQVFLSYLKSLT' A
#
# COMPACT_ATOMS: atom_id res chain seq x y z
N MET A 1 6.01 -10.18 1.29
CA MET A 1 6.43 -9.54 0.01
C MET A 1 7.60 -8.61 0.32
N LYS A 2 8.36 -8.10 -0.67
CA LYS A 2 9.39 -7.09 -0.39
C LYS A 2 8.82 -5.69 -0.61
N PRO A 3 9.15 -4.71 0.24
CA PRO A 3 8.80 -3.32 -0.01
C PRO A 3 9.52 -2.81 -1.27
N THR A 4 8.98 -1.75 -1.84
CA THR A 4 9.60 -1.03 -2.96
C THR A 4 10.74 -0.14 -2.44
N ASN A 5 11.55 0.38 -3.37
CA ASN A 5 12.54 1.41 -3.05
C ASN A 5 11.95 2.83 -3.06
N LEU A 6 10.62 2.97 -3.20
CA LEU A 6 9.97 4.27 -3.19
C LEU A 6 9.81 4.75 -1.76
N GLU A 7 10.02 6.06 -1.55
CA GLU A 7 9.74 6.70 -0.29
C GLU A 7 8.37 7.39 -0.33
N TRP A 8 7.89 7.77 0.85
CA TRP A 8 6.65 8.53 0.97
C TRP A 8 6.67 9.84 0.18
N GLU A 9 7.82 10.51 0.11
CA GLU A 9 7.98 11.75 -0.62
C GLU A 9 7.72 11.58 -2.12
N ASP A 10 7.93 10.37 -2.67
CA ASP A 10 7.58 10.03 -4.04
C ASP A 10 6.08 9.72 -4.16
N VAL A 11 5.58 8.82 -3.30
CA VAL A 11 4.21 8.28 -3.39
C VAL A 11 3.15 9.32 -3.04
N SER A 12 3.44 10.25 -2.13
CA SER A 12 2.52 11.33 -1.74
C SER A 12 2.10 12.24 -2.89
N LYS A 13 2.86 12.25 -4.00
CA LYS A 13 2.54 12.98 -5.23
C LYS A 13 1.56 12.24 -6.15
N PHE A 14 1.28 10.96 -5.87
CA PHE A 14 0.40 10.12 -6.67
C PHE A 14 -1.08 10.36 -6.34
N GLU A 15 -1.98 9.76 -7.11
CA GLU A 15 -3.43 9.84 -6.87
C GLU A 15 -3.80 8.95 -5.69
N GLU A 16 -4.27 9.53 -4.57
CA GLU A 16 -4.81 8.75 -3.45
C GLU A 16 -6.17 8.14 -3.82
N ILE A 17 -6.29 6.82 -3.65
CA ILE A 17 -7.50 6.07 -3.91
C ILE A 17 -8.33 5.96 -2.63
N LYS A 18 -9.44 6.69 -2.60
CA LYS A 18 -10.39 6.67 -1.48
C LYS A 18 -11.27 5.41 -1.52
N GLY A 19 -11.80 5.02 -0.37
CA GLY A 19 -12.83 3.98 -0.25
C GLY A 19 -12.34 2.62 0.28
N TYR A 20 -11.03 2.38 0.34
CA TYR A 20 -10.49 1.18 0.97
C TYR A 20 -10.33 1.33 2.49
N GLY A 21 -10.31 2.55 3.03
CA GLY A 21 -10.02 2.78 4.46
C GLY A 21 -8.55 2.56 4.81
N GLN A 22 -7.72 2.30 3.80
CA GLN A 22 -6.26 2.23 3.87
C GLN A 22 -5.65 3.26 2.95
N HIS A 23 -4.43 3.63 3.31
CA HIS A 23 -3.51 4.49 2.60
C HIS A 23 -3.05 3.78 1.29
N VAL A 24 -3.83 3.96 0.21
CA VAL A 24 -3.54 3.40 -1.11
C VAL A 24 -3.43 4.50 -2.15
N TRP A 25 -2.38 4.48 -2.97
CA TRP A 25 -2.12 5.43 -4.06
C TRP A 25 -2.01 4.73 -5.40
N ARG A 26 -2.26 5.45 -6.49
CA ARG A 26 -2.17 4.95 -7.85
C ARG A 26 -1.29 5.83 -8.73
N HIS A 27 -0.42 5.19 -9.50
CA HIS A 27 0.40 5.85 -10.51
C HIS A 27 0.75 4.87 -11.64
N HIS A 28 0.53 5.28 -12.90
CA HIS A 28 0.76 4.47 -14.10
C HIS A 28 0.28 3.01 -13.96
N GLU A 29 -1.01 2.83 -13.65
CA GLU A 29 -1.67 1.51 -13.51
C GLU A 29 -1.13 0.62 -12.37
N LYS A 30 -0.18 1.11 -11.58
CA LYS A 30 0.31 0.47 -10.36
C LYS A 30 -0.35 1.07 -9.14
N TYR A 31 -0.47 0.25 -8.11
CA TYR A 31 -1.06 0.63 -6.83
C TYR A 31 -0.03 0.47 -5.72
N PHE A 32 -0.03 1.40 -4.78
CA PHE A 32 0.95 1.49 -3.72
C PHE A 32 0.25 1.57 -2.38
N PHE A 33 0.56 0.66 -1.47
CA PHE A 33 0.12 0.69 -0.09
C PHE A 33 1.23 1.30 0.76
N VAL A 34 0.91 2.36 1.50
CA VAL A 34 1.84 2.98 2.43
C VAL A 34 1.37 2.72 3.85
N THR A 35 2.27 2.24 4.69
CA THR A 35 2.00 1.93 6.09
C THR A 35 3.22 2.27 6.92
N ASP A 36 2.99 2.66 8.16
CA ASP A 36 4.07 2.84 9.13
C ASP A 36 4.33 1.47 9.79
N GLU A 37 5.59 1.03 9.77
CA GLU A 37 6.05 -0.23 10.37
C GLU A 37 7.18 0.04 11.37
N GLY A 38 7.36 -0.87 12.32
CA GLY A 38 8.35 -0.71 13.39
C GLY A 38 7.71 -0.20 14.68
N GLY A 39 8.25 -0.62 15.83
CA GLY A 39 7.68 -0.32 17.14
C GLY A 39 8.16 1.02 17.71
N ILE A 40 9.45 1.10 18.06
CA ILE A 40 10.01 2.26 18.78
C ILE A 40 10.41 3.39 17.83
N ALA A 41 10.76 3.06 16.59
CA ALA A 41 11.01 4.00 15.51
C ALA A 41 10.17 3.57 14.30
N GLU A 42 9.01 4.20 14.15
CA GLU A 42 8.14 3.98 13.01
C GLU A 42 8.84 4.48 11.74
N GLN A 43 8.90 3.60 10.74
CA GLN A 43 9.37 3.91 9.40
C GLN A 43 8.23 3.72 8.43
N ARG A 44 8.14 4.62 7.45
CA ARG A 44 7.09 4.53 6.44
C ARG A 44 7.54 3.61 5.32
N VAL A 45 6.78 2.55 5.10
CA VAL A 45 7.08 1.49 4.14
C VAL A 45 6.08 1.53 3.00
N VAL A 46 6.57 1.36 1.77
CA VAL A 46 5.76 1.38 0.54
C VAL A 46 5.79 0.01 -0.12
N TYR A 47 4.61 -0.58 -0.31
CA TYR A 47 4.43 -1.83 -1.05
C TYR A 47 3.72 -1.59 -2.38
N GLU A 48 4.18 -2.23 -3.46
CA GLU A 48 3.42 -2.33 -4.70
C GLU A 48 2.36 -3.43 -4.55
N LEU A 49 1.10 -3.09 -4.81
CA LEU A 49 -0.02 -4.02 -4.75
C LEU A 49 -0.29 -4.65 -6.13
N PRO A 50 -0.55 -5.96 -6.19
CA PRO A 50 -1.00 -6.61 -7.41
C PRO A 50 -2.37 -6.07 -7.87
N LEU A 51 -2.52 -5.82 -9.17
CA LEU A 51 -3.79 -5.33 -9.75
C LEU A 51 -4.97 -6.28 -9.47
N GLU A 52 -4.73 -7.60 -9.51
CA GLU A 52 -5.74 -8.62 -9.27
C GLU A 52 -6.35 -8.54 -7.87
N LEU A 53 -5.63 -7.96 -6.90
CA LEU A 53 -6.12 -7.78 -5.53
C LEU A 53 -7.37 -6.88 -5.49
N PHE A 54 -7.47 -5.93 -6.42
CA PHE A 54 -8.60 -4.99 -6.51
C PHE A 54 -9.86 -5.63 -7.11
N GLN A 55 -9.75 -6.82 -7.69
CA GLN A 55 -10.89 -7.62 -8.15
C GLN A 55 -11.33 -8.65 -7.09
N SER A 56 -10.52 -8.83 -6.04
CA SER A 56 -10.81 -9.79 -4.98
C SER A 56 -11.86 -9.26 -3.99
N PRO A 57 -12.55 -10.15 -3.24
CA PRO A 57 -13.40 -9.73 -2.13
C PRO A 57 -12.62 -8.88 -1.13
N TYR A 58 -13.28 -7.86 -0.56
CA TYR A 58 -12.64 -6.93 0.37
C TYR A 58 -11.95 -7.64 1.56
N GLN A 59 -12.51 -8.76 2.04
CA GLN A 59 -11.88 -9.56 3.09
C GLN A 59 -10.52 -10.15 2.67
N VAL A 60 -10.37 -10.55 1.41
CA VAL A 60 -9.10 -11.07 0.85
C VAL A 60 -8.09 -9.93 0.74
N PHE A 61 -8.52 -8.76 0.23
CA PHE A 61 -7.71 -7.55 0.20
C PHE A 61 -7.16 -7.19 1.58
N LEU A 62 -8.02 -7.16 2.62
CA LEU A 62 -7.59 -6.88 3.98
C LEU A 62 -6.64 -7.93 4.55
N SER A 63 -6.91 -9.21 4.32
CA SER A 63 -6.02 -10.30 4.76
C SER A 63 -4.65 -10.20 4.09
N TYR A 64 -4.60 -9.78 2.83
CA TYR A 64 -3.35 -9.54 2.12
C TYR A 64 -2.55 -8.40 2.76
N LEU A 65 -3.16 -7.23 2.99
CA LEU A 65 -2.48 -6.09 3.61
C LEU A 65 -1.91 -6.44 4.99
N LYS A 66 -2.67 -7.17 5.81
CA LYS A 66 -2.21 -7.66 7.13
C LYS A 66 -1.03 -8.62 7.05
N SER A 67 -0.81 -9.27 5.91
CA SER A 67 0.35 -10.17 5.71
C SER A 67 1.64 -9.41 5.33
N LEU A 68 1.52 -8.12 5.01
CA LEU A 68 2.66 -7.27 4.66
C LEU A 68 3.34 -6.66 5.90
N THR A 69 2.56 -6.39 6.96
CA THR A 69 2.96 -5.69 8.18
C THR A 69 3.06 -6.61 9.40
#